data_AF-A0A7J5DVA0-F1
#
_entry.id   AF-A0A7J5DVA0-F1
#
_cell.length_a   1.000
_cell.length_b   1.000
_cell.length_c   1.000
_cell.angle_alpha   90.00
_cell.angle_beta   90.00
_cell.angle_gamma   90.00
#
_symmetry.space_group_name_H-M   'P 1'
#
loop_
_entity.id
_entity.type
_entity.pdbx_description
1 polymer ?
#
loop_
_entity_poly.entity_id
_entity_poly.type
_entity_poly.pdbx_seq_one_letter_code
_entity_poly.pdbx_strand_id
1 'polypeptide(L)'
;MAVTPLVDLSTRKLWRALGRPIDPAGEHAWLRAPTSTSAVVRDGWLAAEAAVHGGTVDETTSGAGLLASLDLLDGPGFRARDVAPQVRDFYEHTSAWGVEVWSGWSPWAWPGGELISRFFGKRVEQLALPMRPLDVAQGMDSRVSVIRDAAGRQVAAGWLRTLRATGDYVFSGCYSARRLPGAARASVHVAFPLESGNLQVFLRPEVLPDGSFRLVSPPGRFGADGAYVVADDGGRTYAARVPVHESFHLYVDDRGVLRTDHVLRLWGATAMRLHYKLEPAR
;
A
#
# COMPACT_ATOMS: atom_id res chain seq x y z
N MET A 1 -13.74 16.19 10.19
CA MET A 1 -13.17 17.54 10.42
C MET A 1 -11.94 17.69 9.56
N ALA A 2 -11.82 18.80 8.82
CA ALA A 2 -10.61 19.13 8.09
C ALA A 2 -9.44 19.23 9.07
N VAL A 3 -8.32 18.58 8.76
CA VAL A 3 -7.08 18.73 9.52
C VAL A 3 -6.62 20.18 9.37
N THR A 4 -6.35 20.85 10.49
CA THR A 4 -5.87 22.22 10.49
C THR A 4 -4.50 22.26 9.79
N PRO A 5 -4.20 23.25 8.92
CA PRO A 5 -2.90 23.38 8.23
C PRO A 5 -1.67 23.28 9.16
N LEU A 6 -1.85 23.60 10.45
CA LEU A 6 -0.84 23.47 11.50
C LEU A 6 -0.36 22.03 11.76
N VAL A 7 -1.26 21.05 11.73
CA VAL A 7 -0.92 19.62 11.98
C VAL A 7 -0.11 19.08 10.81
N ASP A 8 -0.46 19.52 9.60
CA ASP A 8 0.27 19.13 8.41
C ASP A 8 1.69 19.72 8.37
N LEU A 9 1.83 21.02 8.62
CA LEU A 9 3.12 21.69 8.76
C LEU A 9 4.02 21.07 9.86
N SER A 10 3.43 20.73 11.01
CA SER A 10 4.20 20.09 12.10
C SER A 10 4.65 18.68 11.74
N THR A 11 3.84 17.91 11.01
CA THR A 11 4.21 16.59 10.51
C THR A 11 5.34 16.69 9.47
N ARG A 12 5.29 17.67 8.56
CA ARG A 12 6.38 17.93 7.60
C ARG A 12 7.69 18.28 8.31
N LYS A 13 7.64 19.19 9.30
CA LYS A 13 8.81 19.56 10.10
C LYS A 13 9.37 18.38 10.90
N LEU A 14 8.51 17.51 11.41
CA LEU A 14 8.92 16.27 12.08
C LEU A 14 9.69 15.35 11.14
N TRP A 15 9.18 15.10 9.93
CA TRP A 15 9.85 14.25 8.96
C TRP A 15 11.12 14.86 8.39
N ARG A 16 11.20 16.19 8.29
CA ARG A 16 12.46 16.89 8.04
C ARG A 16 13.48 16.67 9.15
N ALA A 17 13.06 16.67 10.42
CA ALA A 17 13.96 16.48 11.56
C ALA A 17 14.40 15.02 11.74
N LEU A 18 13.50 14.05 11.53
CA LEU A 18 13.76 12.62 11.68
C LEU A 18 14.34 11.97 10.42
N GLY A 19 14.12 12.58 9.25
CA GLY A 19 14.52 12.07 7.95
C GLY A 19 15.86 12.61 7.46
N ARG A 20 16.15 12.32 6.20
CA ARG A 20 17.30 12.83 5.45
C ARG A 20 16.84 13.46 4.14
N PRO A 21 17.54 14.49 3.62
CA PRO A 21 17.27 14.99 2.29
C PRO A 21 17.48 13.87 1.26
N ILE A 22 16.60 13.81 0.26
CA ILE A 22 16.69 12.88 -0.86
C ILE A 22 16.57 13.61 -2.18
N ASP A 23 17.00 12.94 -3.25
CA ASP A 23 16.81 13.37 -4.63
C ASP A 23 15.90 12.36 -5.36
N PRO A 24 14.57 12.58 -5.38
CA PRO A 24 13.62 11.69 -6.04
C PRO A 24 13.72 11.67 -7.57
N ALA A 25 14.46 12.61 -8.18
CA ALA A 25 14.68 12.66 -9.63
C ALA A 25 15.97 11.94 -10.05
N GLY A 26 16.93 11.82 -9.15
CA GLY A 26 18.22 11.15 -9.38
C GLY A 26 18.39 9.90 -8.50
N GLU A 27 19.36 9.94 -7.59
CA GLU A 27 19.82 8.78 -6.81
C GLU A 27 18.68 8.05 -6.07
N HIS A 28 17.68 8.79 -5.61
CA HIS A 28 16.58 8.28 -4.80
C HIS A 28 15.28 8.12 -5.60
N ALA A 29 15.35 7.98 -6.93
CA ALA A 29 14.18 7.78 -7.78
C ALA A 29 13.31 6.57 -7.39
N TRP A 30 13.88 5.59 -6.67
CA TRP A 30 13.14 4.47 -6.11
C TRP A 30 12.11 4.88 -5.03
N LEU A 31 12.25 6.06 -4.42
CA LEU A 31 11.29 6.65 -3.47
C LEU A 31 10.26 7.59 -4.13
N ARG A 32 10.32 7.78 -5.46
CA ARG A 32 9.35 8.63 -6.16
C ARG A 32 8.01 7.91 -6.29
N ALA A 33 7.00 8.43 -5.64
CA ALA A 33 5.65 7.86 -5.64
C ALA A 33 4.60 8.98 -5.64
N PRO A 34 3.33 8.67 -5.97
CA PRO A 34 2.31 9.71 -6.08
C PRO A 34 2.11 10.44 -4.74
N THR A 35 1.83 11.72 -4.85
CA THR A 35 1.42 12.59 -3.74
C THR A 35 0.03 13.13 -4.04
N SER A 36 -0.70 13.54 -3.03
CA SER A 36 -1.96 14.26 -3.23
C SER A 36 -1.74 15.77 -3.19
N THR A 37 -2.43 16.48 -4.07
CA THR A 37 -2.52 17.95 -4.06
C THR A 37 -3.59 18.46 -3.08
N SER A 38 -4.32 17.55 -2.42
CA SER A 38 -5.43 17.86 -1.52
C SER A 38 -5.27 17.12 -0.19
N ALA A 39 -5.75 17.73 0.90
CA ALA A 39 -5.86 17.10 2.20
C ALA A 39 -6.79 15.86 2.18
N VAL A 40 -7.74 15.82 1.23
CA VAL A 40 -8.65 14.68 1.01
C VAL A 40 -8.21 13.97 -0.27
N VAL A 41 -7.46 12.88 -0.10
CA VAL A 41 -7.00 12.05 -1.22
C VAL A 41 -8.17 11.23 -1.75
N ARG A 42 -8.59 11.57 -2.97
CA ARG A 42 -9.58 10.83 -3.77
C ARG A 42 -8.85 10.15 -4.93
N ASP A 43 -9.40 10.19 -6.13
CA ASP A 43 -8.85 9.67 -7.38
C ASP A 43 -7.95 10.65 -8.14
N GLY A 44 -7.97 11.95 -7.81
CA GLY A 44 -7.22 12.98 -8.55
C GLY A 44 -5.70 12.77 -8.65
N TRP A 45 -5.09 11.96 -7.79
CA TRP A 45 -3.67 11.61 -7.90
C TRP A 45 -3.37 10.63 -9.04
N LEU A 46 -4.37 9.85 -9.49
CA LEU A 46 -4.19 8.85 -10.56
C LEU A 46 -3.79 9.52 -11.87
N ALA A 47 -4.53 10.56 -12.27
CA ALA A 47 -4.26 11.30 -13.49
C ALA A 47 -2.92 12.04 -13.41
N ALA A 48 -2.58 12.58 -12.24
CA ALA A 48 -1.29 13.22 -12.00
C ALA A 48 -0.13 12.21 -12.14
N GLU A 49 -0.26 11.02 -11.55
CA GLU A 49 0.75 9.96 -11.70
C GLU A 49 0.85 9.48 -13.15
N ALA A 50 -0.27 9.27 -13.84
CA ALA A 50 -0.25 8.87 -15.25
C ALA A 50 0.46 9.91 -16.13
N ALA A 51 0.24 11.20 -15.89
CA ALA A 51 0.92 12.28 -16.60
C ALA A 51 2.45 12.25 -16.41
N VAL A 52 2.95 11.84 -15.23
CA VAL A 52 4.39 11.65 -14.98
C VAL A 52 4.99 10.57 -15.90
N HIS A 53 4.20 9.55 -16.25
CA HIS A 53 4.61 8.51 -17.20
C HIS A 53 4.26 8.83 -18.66
N GLY A 54 3.73 10.03 -18.93
CA GLY A 54 3.24 10.45 -20.24
C GLY A 54 2.08 9.57 -20.76
N GLY A 55 1.35 8.92 -19.87
CA GLY A 55 0.30 7.96 -20.22
C GLY A 55 -1.06 8.31 -19.63
N THR A 56 -1.89 7.28 -19.42
CA THR A 56 -3.32 7.41 -19.09
C THR A 56 -3.73 6.54 -17.91
N VAL A 57 -4.91 6.83 -17.37
CA VAL A 57 -5.56 6.01 -16.35
C VAL A 57 -6.73 5.28 -16.98
N ASP A 58 -6.78 3.97 -16.83
CA ASP A 58 -7.97 3.18 -17.14
C ASP A 58 -8.76 2.95 -15.85
N GLU A 59 -9.84 3.69 -15.68
CA GLU A 59 -10.53 3.81 -14.40
C GLU A 59 -11.38 2.59 -14.00
N THR A 60 -11.78 1.77 -14.97
CA THR A 60 -12.69 0.62 -14.82
C THR A 60 -12.41 -0.47 -15.86
N THR A 61 -11.21 -1.07 -15.80
CA THR A 61 -10.89 -2.24 -16.62
C THR A 61 -11.36 -3.51 -15.93
N SER A 62 -12.25 -4.26 -16.58
CA SER A 62 -12.58 -5.63 -16.16
C SER A 62 -11.32 -6.51 -16.25
N GLY A 63 -11.03 -7.25 -15.17
CA GLY A 63 -9.80 -8.04 -15.07
C GLY A 63 -8.54 -7.22 -14.77
N ALA A 64 -8.67 -6.01 -14.20
CA ALA A 64 -7.51 -5.23 -13.77
C ALA A 64 -6.84 -5.86 -12.53
N GLY A 65 -5.50 -5.95 -12.58
CA GLY A 65 -4.66 -6.37 -11.46
C GLY A 65 -3.93 -5.22 -10.78
N LEU A 66 -3.53 -5.45 -9.52
CA LEU A 66 -2.56 -4.59 -8.83
C LEU A 66 -1.19 -4.61 -9.53
N LEU A 67 -0.85 -5.73 -10.17
CA LEU A 67 0.35 -5.90 -10.97
C LEU A 67 -0.03 -6.38 -12.38
N ALA A 68 0.72 -5.95 -13.38
CA ALA A 68 0.55 -6.43 -14.76
C ALA A 68 0.87 -7.93 -14.88
N SER A 69 1.89 -8.37 -14.13
CA SER A 69 2.20 -9.77 -13.91
C SER A 69 2.97 -9.94 -12.60
N LEU A 70 2.74 -11.05 -11.90
CA LEU A 70 3.52 -11.43 -10.73
C LEU A 70 4.97 -11.78 -11.09
N ASP A 71 5.22 -12.16 -12.35
CA ASP A 71 6.55 -12.47 -12.88
C ASP A 71 7.51 -11.26 -12.81
N LEU A 72 6.98 -10.03 -12.66
CA LEU A 72 7.78 -8.82 -12.40
C LEU A 72 8.62 -8.90 -11.11
N LEU A 73 8.23 -9.78 -10.19
CA LEU A 73 8.89 -9.98 -8.90
C LEU A 73 9.95 -11.09 -8.92
N ASP A 74 10.09 -11.81 -10.03
CA ASP A 74 11.02 -12.94 -10.15
C ASP A 74 12.47 -12.55 -9.85
N GLY A 75 13.15 -13.43 -9.12
CA GLY A 75 14.56 -13.26 -8.80
C GLY A 75 15.05 -14.24 -7.74
N PRO A 76 16.23 -14.01 -7.15
CA PRO A 76 16.77 -14.92 -6.14
C PRO A 76 15.78 -15.11 -4.97
N GLY A 77 15.38 -16.36 -4.70
CA GLY A 77 14.47 -16.71 -3.60
C GLY A 77 12.98 -16.47 -3.86
N PHE A 78 12.57 -16.07 -5.06
CA PHE A 78 11.16 -15.96 -5.44
C PHE A 78 10.96 -16.25 -6.93
N ARG A 79 9.97 -17.10 -7.24
CA ARG A 79 9.50 -17.34 -8.60
C ARG A 79 7.98 -17.38 -8.58
N ALA A 80 7.35 -16.56 -9.40
CA ALA A 80 5.91 -16.43 -9.47
C ALA A 80 5.21 -17.74 -9.87
N ARG A 81 5.85 -18.57 -10.70
CA ARG A 81 5.33 -19.90 -11.08
C ARG A 81 5.25 -20.90 -9.93
N ASP A 82 6.00 -20.67 -8.86
CA ASP A 82 6.05 -21.56 -7.69
C ASP A 82 4.96 -21.17 -6.66
N VAL A 83 4.24 -20.06 -6.88
CA VAL A 83 3.15 -19.57 -6.03
C VAL A 83 1.81 -20.19 -6.45
N ALA A 84 0.92 -20.43 -5.48
CA ALA A 84 -0.43 -20.91 -5.73
C ALA A 84 -1.16 -20.08 -6.82
N PRO A 85 -1.79 -20.71 -7.83
CA PRO A 85 -2.43 -20.00 -8.94
C PRO A 85 -3.46 -18.94 -8.51
N GLN A 86 -4.21 -19.20 -7.43
CA GLN A 86 -5.19 -18.26 -6.88
C GLN A 86 -4.55 -16.96 -6.39
N VAL A 87 -3.35 -17.03 -5.80
CA VAL A 87 -2.62 -15.84 -5.37
C VAL A 87 -2.15 -15.04 -6.58
N ARG A 88 -1.63 -15.73 -7.60
CA ARG A 88 -1.22 -15.09 -8.86
C ARG A 88 -2.40 -14.37 -9.51
N ASP A 89 -3.53 -15.06 -9.65
CA ASP A 89 -4.74 -14.52 -10.21
C ASP A 89 -5.27 -13.31 -9.41
N PHE A 90 -5.22 -13.37 -8.08
CA PHE A 90 -5.60 -12.23 -7.24
C PHE A 90 -4.76 -10.97 -7.54
N TYR A 91 -3.44 -11.08 -7.73
CA TYR A 91 -2.60 -9.92 -8.02
C TYR A 91 -2.71 -9.42 -9.46
N GLU A 92 -2.93 -10.33 -10.41
CA GLU A 92 -3.02 -10.04 -11.85
C GLU A 92 -4.44 -9.60 -12.29
N HIS A 93 -5.48 -9.99 -11.54
CA HIS A 93 -6.89 -9.73 -11.85
C HIS A 93 -7.71 -9.30 -10.62
N THR A 94 -7.12 -8.51 -9.73
CA THR A 94 -7.71 -8.06 -8.45
C THR A 94 -9.13 -7.53 -8.52
N SER A 95 -9.53 -6.87 -9.62
CA SER A 95 -10.91 -6.40 -9.81
C SER A 95 -11.94 -7.53 -9.84
N ALA A 96 -11.53 -8.75 -10.16
CA ALA A 96 -12.36 -9.95 -10.18
C ALA A 96 -12.46 -10.64 -8.81
N TRP A 97 -11.94 -10.03 -7.74
CA TRP A 97 -11.93 -10.59 -6.39
C TRP A 97 -12.66 -9.68 -5.39
N GLY A 98 -13.55 -10.28 -4.61
CA GLY A 98 -14.11 -9.71 -3.39
C GLY A 98 -13.16 -9.90 -2.22
N VAL A 99 -13.02 -8.87 -1.37
CA VAL A 99 -12.14 -8.87 -0.21
C VAL A 99 -12.95 -8.57 1.05
N GLU A 100 -13.03 -9.55 1.94
CA GLU A 100 -13.52 -9.37 3.31
C GLU A 100 -12.33 -9.24 4.27
N VAL A 101 -12.45 -8.38 5.28
CA VAL A 101 -11.38 -8.11 6.24
C VAL A 101 -11.90 -8.13 7.67
N TRP A 102 -11.15 -8.78 8.56
CA TRP A 102 -11.33 -8.73 10.00
C TRP A 102 -10.08 -8.15 10.64
N SER A 103 -10.24 -7.23 11.60
CA SER A 103 -9.14 -6.62 12.32
C SER A 103 -9.17 -6.97 13.81
N GLY A 104 -7.98 -7.21 14.37
CA GLY A 104 -7.74 -7.40 15.80
C GLY A 104 -6.60 -6.49 16.25
N TRP A 105 -6.93 -5.52 17.11
CA TRP A 105 -5.94 -4.62 17.70
C TRP A 105 -5.38 -5.19 18.99
N SER A 106 -4.08 -4.98 19.22
CA SER A 106 -3.49 -5.27 20.53
C SER A 106 -3.90 -4.19 21.53
N PRO A 107 -4.25 -4.55 22.79
CA PRO A 107 -4.76 -3.58 23.77
C PRO A 107 -3.84 -2.38 24.01
N TRP A 108 -2.53 -2.57 23.95
CA TRP A 108 -1.53 -1.51 24.15
C TRP A 108 -1.45 -0.53 22.97
N ALA A 109 -1.75 -0.98 21.75
CA ALA A 109 -1.69 -0.17 20.53
C ALA A 109 -3.00 0.57 20.26
N TRP A 110 -4.11 0.10 20.83
CA TRP A 110 -5.44 0.67 20.64
C TRP A 110 -5.52 2.17 21.00
N PRO A 111 -4.99 2.65 22.14
CA PRO A 111 -5.01 4.09 22.45
C PRO A 111 -4.21 4.93 21.46
N GLY A 112 -3.08 4.41 20.96
CA GLY A 112 -2.27 5.08 19.94
C GLY A 112 -2.98 5.15 18.59
N GLY A 113 -3.63 4.05 18.17
CA GLY A 113 -4.45 4.01 16.97
C GLY A 113 -5.63 4.99 17.02
N GLU A 114 -6.32 5.06 18.17
CA GLU A 114 -7.40 6.02 18.41
C GLU A 114 -6.91 7.48 18.34
N LEU A 115 -5.74 7.76 18.93
CA LEU A 115 -5.14 9.08 18.92
C LEU A 115 -4.75 9.52 17.49
N ILE A 116 -4.11 8.62 16.74
CA ILE A 116 -3.74 8.83 15.34
C ILE A 116 -5.01 9.03 14.49
N SER A 117 -6.05 8.22 14.68
CA SER A 117 -7.34 8.37 14.00
C SER A 117 -7.99 9.72 14.29
N ARG A 118 -7.88 10.25 15.52
CA ARG A 118 -8.45 11.54 15.91
C ARG A 118 -7.69 12.74 15.33
N PHE A 119 -6.35 12.68 15.30
CA PHE A 119 -5.53 13.81 14.84
C PHE A 119 -5.35 13.87 13.32
N PHE A 120 -5.27 12.73 12.67
CA PHE A 120 -5.06 12.65 11.23
C PHE A 120 -6.36 12.32 10.46
N GLY A 121 -7.46 12.01 11.17
CA GLY A 121 -8.81 11.89 10.61
C GLY A 121 -8.87 11.07 9.32
N LYS A 122 -9.53 11.64 8.29
CA LYS A 122 -9.69 11.06 6.94
C LYS A 122 -8.38 10.69 6.22
N ARG A 123 -7.21 11.19 6.64
CA ARG A 123 -5.91 10.76 6.08
C ARG A 123 -5.43 9.43 6.65
N VAL A 124 -5.78 9.09 7.90
CA VAL A 124 -5.47 7.76 8.46
C VAL A 124 -6.54 6.75 8.09
N GLU A 125 -7.77 7.20 7.79
CA GLU A 125 -8.74 6.32 7.13
C GLU A 125 -8.13 5.67 5.88
N GLN A 126 -7.31 6.40 5.09
CA GLN A 126 -6.55 5.89 3.95
C GLN A 126 -5.47 4.85 4.28
N LEU A 127 -5.02 4.80 5.54
CA LEU A 127 -4.15 3.73 6.07
C LEU A 127 -4.96 2.49 6.47
N ALA A 128 -6.30 2.53 6.34
CA ALA A 128 -7.26 1.44 6.41
C ALA A 128 -6.89 0.30 7.36
N LEU A 129 -6.58 0.66 8.59
CA LEU A 129 -6.63 -0.27 9.69
C LEU A 129 -8.01 -0.05 10.33
N PRO A 130 -9.08 -0.73 9.88
CA PRO A 130 -10.41 -0.55 10.45
C PRO A 130 -10.31 -0.71 11.97
N MET A 131 -10.52 0.40 12.69
CA MET A 131 -10.45 0.46 14.15
C MET A 131 -11.61 -0.31 14.78
N ARG A 132 -12.68 -0.55 14.00
CA ARG A 132 -13.88 -1.28 14.42
C ARG A 132 -14.24 -2.34 13.38
N PRO A 133 -14.35 -3.63 13.76
CA PRO A 133 -14.83 -4.70 12.89
C PRO A 133 -16.23 -4.46 12.31
N LEU A 134 -17.03 -3.60 12.93
CA LEU A 134 -18.40 -3.28 12.52
C LEU A 134 -18.48 -2.27 11.37
N ASP A 135 -17.45 -1.46 11.14
CA ASP A 135 -17.47 -0.42 10.09
C ASP A 135 -17.36 -1.02 8.67
N VAL A 136 -16.91 -2.29 8.57
CA VAL A 136 -16.82 -3.07 7.33
C VAL A 136 -18.00 -4.02 7.11
N ALA A 137 -18.94 -4.12 8.07
CA ALA A 137 -20.03 -5.09 8.03
C ALA A 137 -21.09 -4.80 6.94
N GLN A 138 -21.12 -3.57 6.40
CA GLN A 138 -22.02 -3.14 5.32
C GLN A 138 -21.43 -3.37 3.91
N GLY A 139 -20.19 -3.88 3.83
CA GLY A 139 -19.46 -4.10 2.58
C GLY A 139 -18.69 -2.87 2.08
N MET A 140 -17.66 -3.14 1.27
CA MET A 140 -16.83 -2.12 0.62
C MET A 140 -16.90 -2.32 -0.89
N ASP A 141 -17.00 -1.23 -1.65
CA ASP A 141 -16.80 -1.29 -3.09
C ASP A 141 -15.31 -1.14 -3.38
N SER A 142 -14.78 -2.05 -4.21
CA SER A 142 -13.37 -2.13 -4.58
C SER A 142 -13.23 -1.75 -6.04
N ARG A 143 -12.41 -0.75 -6.33
CA ARG A 143 -12.09 -0.29 -7.67
C ARG A 143 -10.59 -0.36 -7.90
N VAL A 144 -10.20 -1.01 -8.99
CA VAL A 144 -8.82 -1.04 -9.47
C VAL A 144 -8.74 -0.18 -10.72
N SER A 145 -7.89 0.84 -10.69
CA SER A 145 -7.62 1.73 -11.83
C SER A 145 -6.19 1.55 -12.29
N VAL A 146 -6.00 1.18 -13.54
CA VAL A 146 -4.67 0.86 -14.10
C VAL A 146 -4.01 2.15 -14.59
N ILE A 147 -2.75 2.37 -14.21
CA ILE A 147 -1.94 3.47 -14.72
C ILE A 147 -1.01 2.92 -15.80
N ARG A 148 -1.15 3.46 -17.01
CA ARG A 148 -0.33 3.07 -18.16
C ARG A 148 0.70 4.14 -18.49
N ASP A 149 1.83 3.71 -19.04
CA ASP A 149 2.79 4.61 -19.67
C ASP A 149 2.37 4.99 -21.10
N ALA A 150 3.16 5.86 -21.74
CA ALA A 150 2.94 6.25 -23.14
C ALA A 150 2.94 5.07 -24.15
N ALA A 151 3.51 3.92 -23.78
CA ALA A 151 3.52 2.70 -24.59
C ALA A 151 2.33 1.77 -24.29
N GLY A 152 1.40 2.18 -23.43
CA GLY A 152 0.23 1.40 -23.04
C GLY A 152 0.52 0.28 -22.03
N ARG A 153 1.72 0.22 -21.46
CA ARG A 153 2.08 -0.81 -20.47
C ARG A 153 1.63 -0.37 -19.08
N GLN A 154 1.07 -1.29 -18.31
CA GLN A 154 0.75 -1.03 -16.91
C GLN A 154 2.04 -0.83 -16.10
N VAL A 155 2.19 0.35 -15.51
CA VAL A 155 3.33 0.72 -14.66
C VAL A 155 2.96 0.80 -13.18
N ALA A 156 1.69 1.02 -12.88
CA ALA A 156 1.12 1.00 -11.55
C ALA A 156 -0.39 0.74 -11.60
N ALA A 157 -1.00 0.50 -10.45
CA ALA A 157 -2.45 0.45 -10.32
C ALA A 157 -2.88 1.14 -9.02
N GLY A 158 -3.91 1.97 -9.10
CA GLY A 158 -4.61 2.47 -7.93
C GLY A 158 -5.63 1.46 -7.45
N TRP A 159 -5.53 1.08 -6.19
CA TRP A 159 -6.58 0.32 -5.51
C TRP A 159 -7.36 1.24 -4.60
N LEU A 160 -8.55 1.61 -5.04
CA LEU A 160 -9.45 2.50 -4.34
C LEU A 160 -10.59 1.68 -3.72
N ARG A 161 -10.82 1.85 -2.43
CA ARG A 161 -11.94 1.22 -1.73
C ARG A 161 -12.82 2.26 -1.09
N THR A 162 -14.13 2.15 -1.24
CA THR A 162 -15.13 3.03 -0.65
C THR A 162 -16.04 2.26 0.29
N LEU A 163 -16.48 2.88 1.39
CA LEU A 163 -17.54 2.29 2.22
C LEU A 163 -18.83 2.32 1.43
N ARG A 164 -19.53 1.18 1.32
CA ARG A 164 -20.86 1.15 0.67
C ARG A 164 -21.87 2.06 1.39
N ALA A 165 -21.78 2.12 2.72
CA ALA A 165 -22.72 2.88 3.55
C ALA A 165 -22.62 4.41 3.38
N THR A 166 -21.42 4.94 3.09
CA THR A 166 -21.19 6.40 3.05
C THR A 166 -20.64 6.90 1.72
N GLY A 167 -20.15 6.01 0.86
CA GLY A 167 -19.41 6.36 -0.37
C GLY A 167 -18.05 7.00 -0.10
N ASP A 168 -17.62 7.13 1.16
CA ASP A 168 -16.33 7.72 1.51
C ASP A 168 -15.18 6.77 1.13
N TYR A 169 -14.10 7.33 0.60
CA TYR A 169 -12.87 6.59 0.29
C TYR A 169 -12.18 6.15 1.59
N VAL A 170 -12.08 4.83 1.77
CA VAL A 170 -11.40 4.18 2.89
C VAL A 170 -9.98 3.83 2.54
N PHE A 171 -9.68 3.57 1.28
CA PHE A 171 -8.33 3.16 0.91
C PHE A 171 -8.00 3.69 -0.46
N SER A 172 -6.82 4.26 -0.60
CA SER A 172 -6.28 4.68 -1.89
C SER A 172 -4.79 4.40 -1.87
N GLY A 173 -4.41 3.23 -2.38
CA GLY A 173 -3.02 2.79 -2.47
C GLY A 173 -2.61 2.66 -3.94
N CYS A 174 -1.43 3.14 -4.28
CA CYS A 174 -0.78 2.92 -5.57
C CYS A 174 0.15 1.71 -5.48
N TYR A 175 -0.15 0.67 -6.25
CA TYR A 175 0.60 -0.58 -6.31
C TYR A 175 1.49 -0.60 -7.55
N SER A 176 2.72 -1.05 -7.38
CA SER A 176 3.70 -1.22 -8.46
C SER A 176 4.75 -2.27 -8.05
N ALA A 177 5.55 -2.72 -9.01
CA ALA A 177 6.78 -3.45 -8.72
C ALA A 177 7.96 -2.47 -8.72
N ARG A 178 8.84 -2.56 -7.72
CA ARG A 178 9.99 -1.66 -7.63
C ARG A 178 11.25 -2.35 -7.15
N ARG A 179 12.35 -2.09 -7.86
CA ARG A 179 13.69 -2.54 -7.45
C ARG A 179 14.34 -1.48 -6.57
N LEU A 180 14.76 -1.87 -5.37
CA LEU A 180 15.48 -1.00 -4.45
C LEU A 180 16.99 -0.95 -4.79
N PRO A 181 17.74 0.04 -4.30
CA PRO A 181 19.18 0.14 -4.52
C PRO A 181 19.93 -1.11 -4.08
N GLY A 182 20.71 -1.69 -4.99
CA GLY A 182 21.49 -2.91 -4.74
C GLY A 182 20.66 -4.20 -4.61
N ALA A 183 19.34 -4.15 -4.82
CA ALA A 183 18.49 -5.33 -4.77
C ALA A 183 18.59 -6.16 -6.07
N ALA A 184 18.74 -7.47 -5.93
CA ALA A 184 18.79 -8.41 -7.05
C ALA A 184 17.42 -8.68 -7.69
N ARG A 185 16.33 -8.33 -7.01
CA ARG A 185 14.94 -8.51 -7.45
C ARG A 185 14.08 -7.30 -7.12
N ALA A 186 12.91 -7.22 -7.74
CA ALA A 186 11.89 -6.23 -7.37
C ALA A 186 11.11 -6.68 -6.12
N SER A 187 10.56 -5.69 -5.44
CA SER A 187 9.62 -5.85 -4.33
C SER A 187 8.26 -5.29 -4.73
N VAL A 188 7.20 -5.76 -4.07
CA VAL A 188 5.90 -5.11 -4.18
C VAL A 188 6.00 -3.76 -3.49
N HIS A 189 5.66 -2.70 -4.20
CA HIS A 189 5.69 -1.34 -3.71
C HIS A 189 4.27 -0.81 -3.60
N VAL A 190 3.90 -0.40 -2.39
CA VAL A 190 2.60 0.20 -2.09
C VAL A 190 2.83 1.61 -1.58
N ALA A 191 2.25 2.60 -2.26
CA ALA A 191 2.33 4.00 -1.87
C ALA A 191 0.95 4.55 -1.51
N PHE A 192 0.87 5.22 -0.37
CA PHE A 192 -0.27 5.97 0.13
C PHE A 192 0.00 7.45 -0.08
N PRO A 193 -0.62 8.08 -1.09
CA PRO A 193 -0.42 9.50 -1.33
C PRO A 193 -0.92 10.29 -0.12
N LEU A 194 -0.14 11.27 0.33
CA LEU A 194 -0.51 12.24 1.36
C LEU A 194 -0.36 13.64 0.76
N GLU A 195 -0.84 14.67 1.46
CA GLU A 195 -0.56 16.04 1.03
C GLU A 195 0.93 16.33 1.20
N SER A 196 1.58 16.83 0.15
CA SER A 196 3.02 17.18 0.18
C SER A 196 3.93 16.02 0.63
N GLY A 197 3.57 14.78 0.28
CA GLY A 197 4.34 13.60 0.65
C GLY A 197 3.58 12.29 0.41
N ASN A 198 4.12 11.19 0.94
CA ASN A 198 3.48 9.88 0.90
C ASN A 198 4.07 8.94 1.97
N LEU A 199 3.30 7.91 2.33
CA LEU A 199 3.82 6.73 3.02
C LEU A 199 4.00 5.63 1.99
N GLN A 200 5.15 4.99 1.96
CA GLN A 200 5.48 3.92 1.02
C GLN A 200 5.91 2.68 1.80
N VAL A 201 5.52 1.50 1.34
CA VAL A 201 5.95 0.22 1.89
C VAL A 201 6.51 -0.63 0.76
N PHE A 202 7.75 -1.08 0.95
CA PHE A 202 8.41 -2.05 0.09
C PHE A 202 8.34 -3.42 0.76
N LEU A 203 7.62 -4.32 0.10
CA LEU A 203 7.31 -5.65 0.59
C LEU A 203 8.10 -6.67 -0.23
N ARG A 204 9.03 -7.33 0.46
CA ARG A 204 9.87 -8.37 -0.12
C ARG A 204 9.03 -9.63 -0.37
N PRO A 205 8.99 -10.14 -1.61
CA PRO A 205 8.26 -11.37 -1.95
C PRO A 205 9.07 -12.60 -1.58
N GLU A 206 8.36 -13.62 -1.07
CA GLU A 206 8.88 -14.92 -0.68
C GLU A 206 7.81 -15.98 -1.00
N VAL A 207 8.24 -17.13 -1.52
CA VAL A 207 7.38 -18.31 -1.70
C VAL A 207 7.73 -19.33 -0.63
N LEU A 208 6.72 -19.87 0.04
CA LEU A 208 6.89 -20.90 1.06
C LEU A 208 6.78 -22.31 0.43
N PRO A 209 7.29 -23.35 1.11
CA PRO A 209 7.33 -24.71 0.54
C PRO A 209 5.97 -25.31 0.15
N ASP A 210 4.89 -24.81 0.74
CA ASP A 210 3.51 -25.20 0.47
C ASP A 210 2.88 -24.42 -0.71
N GLY A 211 3.66 -23.58 -1.39
CA GLY A 211 3.20 -22.70 -2.47
C GLY A 211 2.50 -21.43 -1.98
N SER A 212 2.40 -21.22 -0.67
CA SER A 212 1.86 -19.98 -0.11
C SER A 212 2.82 -18.81 -0.32
N PHE A 213 2.26 -17.61 -0.41
CA PHE A 213 3.00 -16.40 -0.75
C PHE A 213 3.15 -15.51 0.46
N ARG A 214 4.36 -15.05 0.72
CA ARG A 214 4.67 -14.16 1.84
C ARG A 214 5.27 -12.85 1.35
N LEU A 215 4.72 -11.75 1.84
CA LEU A 215 5.24 -10.39 1.64
C LEU A 215 5.67 -9.82 2.98
N VAL A 216 6.91 -9.36 3.08
CA VAL A 216 7.45 -8.83 4.34
C VAL A 216 8.13 -7.48 4.17
N SER A 217 7.88 -6.55 5.10
CA SER A 217 8.65 -5.32 5.27
C SER A 217 9.51 -5.41 6.55
N PRO A 218 10.69 -6.06 6.48
CA PRO A 218 11.49 -6.38 7.65
C PRO A 218 12.13 -5.13 8.29
N PRO A 219 12.72 -5.23 9.49
CA PRO A 219 13.70 -4.26 9.97
C PRO A 219 14.90 -4.17 9.02
N GLY A 220 15.53 -3.00 8.93
CA GLY A 220 16.64 -2.81 8.01
C GLY A 220 17.16 -1.38 7.95
N ARG A 221 18.20 -1.19 7.13
CA ARG A 221 18.76 0.13 6.81
C ARG A 221 17.93 0.87 5.77
N PHE A 222 18.18 2.17 5.64
CA PHE A 222 17.67 2.96 4.53
C PHE A 222 18.13 2.36 3.19
N GLY A 223 17.23 2.27 2.21
CA GLY A 223 17.47 1.60 0.93
C GLY A 223 17.12 0.10 0.90
N ALA A 224 16.76 -0.51 2.04
CA ALA A 224 16.24 -1.88 2.09
C ALA A 224 14.70 -1.92 2.14
N ASP A 225 14.10 -3.08 1.87
CA ASP A 225 12.65 -3.31 2.02
C ASP A 225 12.15 -2.82 3.38
N GLY A 226 10.96 -2.23 3.44
CA GLY A 226 10.47 -1.54 4.65
C GLY A 226 9.49 -0.43 4.36
N ALA A 227 8.97 0.17 5.43
CA ALA A 227 8.13 1.35 5.36
C ALA A 227 8.95 2.66 5.40
N TYR A 228 8.57 3.62 4.57
CA TYR A 228 9.20 4.93 4.42
C TYR A 228 8.14 6.02 4.37
N VAL A 229 8.43 7.17 4.97
CA VAL A 229 7.67 8.39 4.75
C VAL A 229 8.52 9.35 3.94
N VAL A 230 7.93 9.91 2.89
CA VAL A 230 8.50 11.00 2.10
C VAL A 230 7.67 12.24 2.33
N ALA A 231 8.32 13.38 2.56
CA ALA A 231 7.67 14.65 2.79
C ALA A 231 8.44 15.80 2.11
N ASP A 232 7.69 16.72 1.50
CA ASP A 232 8.21 17.94 0.90
C ASP A 232 8.10 19.12 1.87
N ASP A 233 9.22 19.79 2.14
CA ASP A 233 9.29 20.98 3.00
C ASP A 233 10.23 22.03 2.39
N GLY A 234 9.69 23.23 2.10
CA GLY A 234 10.47 24.37 1.62
C GLY A 234 11.24 24.13 0.32
N GLY A 235 10.64 23.39 -0.64
CA GLY A 235 11.26 23.08 -1.93
C GLY A 235 12.31 21.97 -1.89
N ARG A 236 12.42 21.24 -0.77
CA ARG A 236 13.27 20.05 -0.63
C ARG A 236 12.45 18.85 -0.20
N THR A 237 12.86 17.68 -0.64
CA THR A 237 12.22 16.42 -0.27
C THR A 237 13.05 15.69 0.77
N TYR A 238 12.39 15.16 1.80
CA TYR A 238 12.99 14.40 2.88
C TYR A 238 12.36 13.02 2.94
N ALA A 239 13.16 12.01 3.29
CA ALA A 239 12.66 10.67 3.55
C ALA A 239 13.15 10.13 4.89
N ALA A 240 12.27 9.44 5.58
CA ALA A 240 12.58 8.70 6.80
C ALA A 240 12.09 7.27 6.66
N ARG A 241 12.90 6.31 7.11
CA ARG A 241 12.43 4.94 7.31
C ARG A 241 11.68 4.88 8.62
N VAL A 242 10.49 4.28 8.63
CA VAL A 242 9.66 4.19 9.84
C VAL A 242 9.75 2.80 10.48
N PRO A 243 9.62 2.69 11.81
CA PRO A 243 9.74 1.42 12.55
C PRO A 243 8.46 0.58 12.48
N VAL A 244 7.82 0.57 11.31
CA VAL A 244 6.63 -0.23 10.99
C VAL A 244 7.09 -1.43 10.17
N HIS A 245 6.68 -2.62 10.60
CA HIS A 245 7.01 -3.88 9.96
C HIS A 245 5.73 -4.66 9.72
N GLU A 246 5.52 -5.09 8.49
CA GLU A 246 4.33 -5.78 8.04
C GLU A 246 4.74 -7.15 7.50
N SER A 247 3.89 -8.14 7.74
CA SER A 247 3.99 -9.44 7.11
C SER A 247 2.62 -9.88 6.63
N PHE A 248 2.49 -10.16 5.35
CA PHE A 248 1.31 -10.76 4.73
C PHE A 248 1.64 -12.20 4.37
N HIS A 249 0.80 -13.14 4.77
CA HIS A 249 0.89 -14.54 4.39
C HIS A 249 -0.39 -14.93 3.69
N LEU A 250 -0.31 -15.09 2.37
CA LEU A 250 -1.42 -15.48 1.50
C LEU A 250 -1.35 -16.99 1.24
N TYR A 251 -2.42 -17.70 1.57
CA TYR A 251 -2.50 -19.16 1.44
C TYR A 251 -3.91 -19.59 1.06
N VAL A 252 -4.02 -20.76 0.43
CA VAL A 252 -5.30 -21.40 0.15
C VAL A 252 -5.61 -22.33 1.32
N ASP A 253 -6.77 -22.16 1.95
CA ASP A 253 -7.19 -23.00 3.06
C ASP A 253 -7.62 -24.40 2.59
N ASP A 254 -7.95 -25.28 3.54
CA ASP A 254 -8.42 -26.65 3.31
C ASP A 254 -9.73 -26.73 2.50
N ARG A 255 -10.47 -25.62 2.41
CA ARG A 255 -11.71 -25.49 1.63
C ARG A 255 -11.49 -24.85 0.26
N GLY A 256 -10.24 -24.57 -0.12
CA GLY A 256 -9.91 -23.94 -1.38
C GLY A 256 -10.12 -22.42 -1.41
N VAL A 257 -10.35 -21.78 -0.25
CA VAL A 257 -10.58 -20.34 -0.15
C VAL A 257 -9.24 -19.64 0.04
N LEU A 258 -9.01 -18.58 -0.74
CA LEU A 258 -7.81 -17.76 -0.60
C LEU A 258 -7.93 -16.88 0.65
N ARG A 259 -6.94 -16.97 1.53
CA ARG A 259 -6.85 -16.21 2.78
C ARG A 259 -5.56 -15.45 2.87
N THR A 260 -5.59 -14.37 3.63
CA THR A 260 -4.38 -13.61 3.96
C THR A 260 -4.33 -13.31 5.45
N ASP A 261 -3.22 -13.65 6.09
CA ASP A 261 -2.91 -13.19 7.43
C ASP A 261 -1.93 -12.02 7.34
N HIS A 262 -2.33 -10.84 7.84
CA HIS A 262 -1.51 -9.64 7.87
C HIS A 262 -1.21 -9.27 9.32
N VAL A 263 0.07 -9.18 9.66
CA VAL A 263 0.53 -8.71 10.96
C VAL A 263 1.28 -7.40 10.79
N LEU A 264 0.83 -6.37 11.51
CA LEU A 264 1.50 -5.08 11.60
C LEU A 264 2.17 -4.96 12.97
N ARG A 265 3.47 -4.70 12.95
CA ARG A 265 4.30 -4.50 14.13
C ARG A 265 4.87 -3.09 14.15
N LEU A 266 4.87 -2.48 15.33
CA LEU A 266 5.51 -1.20 15.59
C LEU A 266 6.61 -1.42 16.62
N TRP A 267 7.84 -1.03 16.30
CA TRP A 267 9.04 -1.30 17.12
C TRP A 267 9.19 -2.78 17.53
N GLY A 268 8.75 -3.71 16.68
CA GLY A 268 8.83 -5.15 16.91
C GLY A 268 7.67 -5.75 17.71
N ALA A 269 6.87 -4.95 18.41
CA ALA A 269 5.66 -5.40 19.09
C ALA A 269 4.48 -5.49 18.10
N THR A 270 3.65 -6.54 18.20
CA THR A 270 2.45 -6.67 17.36
C THR A 270 1.46 -5.58 17.77
N ALA A 271 1.16 -4.67 16.85
CA ALA A 271 0.18 -3.62 17.06
C ALA A 271 -1.21 -4.09 16.60
N MET A 272 -1.25 -4.77 15.45
CA MET A 272 -2.50 -5.24 14.87
C MET A 272 -2.31 -6.51 14.05
N ARG A 273 -3.37 -7.31 13.98
CA ARG A 273 -3.53 -8.43 13.06
C ARG A 273 -4.77 -8.18 12.21
N LEU A 274 -4.67 -8.46 10.92
CA LEU A 274 -5.84 -8.59 10.06
C LEU A 274 -5.86 -9.96 9.41
N HIS A 275 -7.07 -10.43 9.19
CA HIS A 275 -7.35 -11.62 8.41
C HIS A 275 -8.19 -11.20 7.22
N TYR A 276 -7.85 -11.69 6.03
CA TYR A 276 -8.61 -11.45 4.82
C TYR A 276 -9.13 -12.75 4.26
N LYS A 277 -10.33 -12.69 3.70
CA LYS A 277 -10.92 -13.74 2.88
C LYS A 277 -11.10 -13.16 1.49
N LEU A 278 -10.54 -13.85 0.52
CA LEU A 278 -10.49 -13.46 -0.88
C LEU A 278 -11.31 -14.49 -1.65
N GLU A 279 -12.39 -14.03 -2.28
CA GLU A 279 -13.27 -14.87 -3.10
C GLU A 279 -13.45 -14.23 -4.47
N PRO A 280 -13.65 -15.02 -5.54
CA PRO A 280 -14.05 -14.47 -6.83
C PRO A 280 -15.30 -13.60 -6.68
N ALA A 281 -15.23 -12.37 -7.21
CA ALA A 281 -16.36 -11.47 -7.24
C ALA A 281 -17.48 -12.09 -8.10
N ARG A 282 -18.71 -12.03 -7.58
CA ARG A 282 -19.91 -12.53 -8.27
C ARG A 282 -20.44 -11.54 -9.28
#